data_AF-A0A7S2AFW8-F1
#
_entry.id   AF-A0A7S2AFW8-F1
#
_cell.length_a   1.000
_cell.length_b   1.000
_cell.length_c   1.000
_cell.angle_alpha   90.00
_cell.angle_beta   90.00
_cell.angle_gamma   90.00
#
_symmetry.space_group_name_H-M   'P 1'
#
loop_
_entity.id
_entity.type
_entity.pdbx_description
1 polymer ?
#
loop_
_entity_poly.entity_id
_entity_poly.type
_entity_poly.pdbx_seq_one_letter_code
_entity_poly.pdbx_strand_id
1 'polypeptide(L)'
;ARNCALAAILLACGAVMTMPLVKVVVWSGGAILMGRAVWTLREPADITTRCVSTSARDNGRAIRAAVSTMTCHTRMSESEEVAHLRFLQYLNNTTIGVELFGVVVTPALVIRILVGMGTNIPIAIGILESLMKENRS
;
A
#
# COMPACT_ATOMS: atom_id res chain seq x y z
N ALA A 1 -11.36 -4.83 5.15
CA ALA A 1 -11.85 -4.26 6.42
C ALA A 1 -11.95 -5.29 7.55
N ARG A 2 -12.71 -6.39 7.40
CA ARG A 2 -12.97 -7.37 8.49
C ARG A 2 -11.71 -7.98 9.12
N ASN A 3 -10.71 -8.31 8.31
CA ASN A 3 -9.44 -8.89 8.80
C ASN A 3 -8.57 -7.88 9.57
N CYS A 4 -8.59 -6.59 9.20
CA CYS A 4 -7.83 -5.55 9.91
C CYS A 4 -8.43 -5.28 11.29
N ALA A 5 -9.76 -5.23 11.38
CA ALA A 5 -10.47 -5.04 12.65
C ALA A 5 -10.20 -6.22 13.60
N LEU A 6 -10.29 -7.45 13.11
CA LEU A 6 -9.94 -8.65 13.89
C LEU A 6 -8.48 -8.65 14.33
N ALA A 7 -7.55 -8.22 13.46
CA ALA A 7 -6.15 -8.13 13.82
C ALA A 7 -5.88 -7.08 14.92
N ALA A 8 -6.53 -5.91 14.85
CA ALA A 8 -6.43 -4.88 15.88
C ALA A 8 -6.99 -5.37 17.22
N ILE A 9 -8.13 -6.07 17.21
CA ILE A 9 -8.73 -6.68 18.41
C ILE A 9 -7.80 -7.72 19.02
N LEU A 10 -7.18 -8.58 18.21
CA LEU A 10 -6.22 -9.58 18.69
C LEU A 10 -4.99 -8.91 19.32
N LEU A 11 -4.41 -7.90 18.67
CA LEU A 11 -3.26 -7.18 19.21
C LEU A 11 -3.59 -6.51 20.56
N ALA A 12 -4.77 -5.89 20.68
CA ALA A 12 -5.25 -5.29 21.94
C ALA A 12 -5.52 -6.34 23.02
N CYS A 13 -6.20 -7.45 22.70
CA CYS A 13 -6.45 -8.55 23.64
C CYS A 13 -5.15 -9.17 24.16
N GLY A 14 -4.12 -9.30 23.31
CA GLY A 14 -2.82 -9.83 23.72
C GLY A 14 -2.12 -8.96 24.76
N ALA A 15 -2.37 -7.65 24.78
CA ALA A 15 -1.81 -6.76 25.80
C ALA A 15 -2.46 -6.93 27.19
N VAL A 16 -3.72 -7.38 27.23
CA VAL A 16 -4.45 -7.64 28.49
C VAL A 16 -4.08 -9.00 29.11
N MET A 17 -3.61 -9.94 28.29
CA MET A 17 -3.28 -11.31 28.69
C MET A 17 -2.01 -11.37 29.57
N THR A 18 -2.12 -12.01 30.74
CA THR A 18 -1.00 -12.18 31.67
C THR A 18 -0.15 -13.41 31.37
N MET A 19 -0.70 -14.43 30.69
CA MET A 19 0.03 -15.65 30.36
C MET A 19 0.93 -15.45 29.12
N PRO A 20 2.24 -15.71 29.21
CA PRO A 20 3.20 -15.39 28.14
C PRO A 20 2.96 -16.21 26.87
N LEU A 21 2.60 -17.50 27.00
CA LEU A 21 2.31 -18.37 25.85
C LEU A 21 1.11 -17.87 25.05
N VAL A 22 0.01 -17.52 25.73
CA VAL A 22 -1.21 -17.03 25.08
C VAL A 22 -0.95 -15.70 24.39
N LYS A 23 -0.17 -14.82 25.02
CA LYS A 23 0.22 -13.52 24.47
C LYS A 23 0.99 -13.66 23.16
N VAL A 24 1.98 -14.55 23.09
CA VAL A 24 2.74 -14.82 21.86
C VAL A 24 1.84 -15.34 20.74
N VAL A 25 0.91 -16.26 21.04
CA VAL A 25 -0.02 -16.82 20.05
C VAL A 25 -1.00 -15.76 19.52
N VAL A 26 -1.57 -14.95 20.42
CA VAL A 26 -2.51 -13.89 20.05
C VAL A 26 -1.84 -12.80 19.22
N TRP A 27 -0.61 -12.41 19.57
CA TRP A 27 0.16 -11.43 18.82
C TRP A 27 0.63 -11.94 17.46
N SER A 28 1.13 -13.16 17.39
CA SER A 28 1.50 -13.77 16.11
C SER A 28 0.29 -13.90 15.18
N GLY A 29 -0.87 -14.30 15.70
CA GLY A 29 -2.13 -14.29 14.95
C GLY A 29 -2.53 -12.90 14.44
N GLY A 30 -2.45 -11.88 15.30
CA GLY A 30 -2.71 -10.49 14.94
C GLY A 30 -1.75 -9.98 13.86
N ALA A 31 -0.45 -10.25 14.00
CA ALA A 31 0.57 -9.86 13.03
C ALA A 31 0.37 -10.53 11.67
N ILE A 32 0.01 -11.82 11.65
CA ILE A 32 -0.28 -12.55 10.40
C ILE A 32 -1.49 -11.94 9.69
N LEU A 33 -2.58 -11.68 10.41
CA LEU A 33 -3.79 -11.08 9.82
C LEU A 33 -3.54 -9.67 9.28
N MET A 34 -2.77 -8.87 10.02
CA MET A 34 -2.29 -7.55 9.57
C MET A 34 -1.43 -7.66 8.31
N GLY A 35 -0.46 -8.58 8.28
CA GLY A 35 0.39 -8.81 7.10
C GLY A 35 -0.40 -9.22 5.87
N ARG A 36 -1.43 -10.07 6.02
CA ARG A 36 -2.34 -10.43 4.93
C ARG A 36 -3.13 -9.24 4.41
N ALA A 37 -3.58 -8.34 5.29
CA ALA A 37 -4.28 -7.13 4.88
C ALA A 37 -3.37 -6.22 4.03
N VAL A 38 -2.10 -6.04 4.40
CA VAL A 38 -1.16 -5.27 3.60
C VAL A 38 -0.87 -5.96 2.26
N TRP A 39 -0.83 -7.29 2.24
CA TRP A 39 -0.65 -8.06 1.01
C TRP A 39 -1.78 -7.84 0.00
N THR A 40 -3.02 -7.67 0.47
CA THR A 40 -4.15 -7.34 -0.43
C THR A 40 -4.03 -5.98 -1.11
N LEU A 41 -3.21 -5.07 -0.57
CA LEU A 41 -2.92 -3.78 -1.21
C LEU A 41 -1.87 -3.88 -2.31
N ARG A 42 -1.20 -5.03 -2.47
CA ARG A 42 -0.15 -5.21 -3.47
C ARG A 42 -0.69 -5.19 -4.90
N GLU A 43 -1.81 -5.85 -5.15
CA GLU A 43 -2.46 -5.87 -6.47
C GLU A 43 -2.92 -4.47 -6.92
N PRO A 44 -3.67 -3.69 -6.12
CA PRO A 44 -4.06 -2.34 -6.51
C PRO A 44 -2.86 -1.38 -6.60
N ALA A 45 -1.79 -1.60 -5.82
CA ALA A 45 -0.55 -0.86 -5.96
C ALA A 45 0.17 -1.15 -7.29
N ASP A 46 0.14 -2.40 -7.77
CA ASP A 46 0.72 -2.77 -9.07
C ASP A 46 -0.05 -2.12 -10.22
N ILE A 47 -1.39 -2.14 -10.17
CA ILE A 47 -2.24 -1.45 -11.16
C ILE A 47 -1.92 0.05 -11.20
N THR A 48 -1.86 0.68 -10.03
CA THR A 48 -1.53 2.10 -9.92
C THR A 48 -0.13 2.40 -10.48
N THR A 49 0.83 1.50 -10.25
CA THR A 49 2.18 1.64 -10.80
C THR A 49 2.15 1.57 -12.33
N ARG A 50 1.36 0.67 -12.92
CA ARG A 50 1.20 0.61 -14.38
C ARG A 50 0.53 1.85 -14.96
N CYS A 51 -0.38 2.50 -14.22
CA CYS A 51 -1.05 3.71 -14.66
C CYS A 51 -0.18 4.97 -14.52
N VAL A 52 0.64 5.06 -13.47
CA VAL A 52 1.38 6.28 -13.10
C VAL A 52 2.85 6.25 -13.53
N SER A 53 3.49 5.07 -13.57
CA SER A 53 4.93 4.95 -13.79
C SER A 53 5.32 5.47 -15.17
N THR A 54 6.31 6.35 -15.18
CA THR A 54 7.02 6.83 -16.37
C THR A 54 8.41 6.19 -16.47
N SER A 55 8.73 5.22 -15.60
CA SER A 55 10.05 4.62 -15.54
C SER A 55 10.29 3.74 -16.78
N ALA A 56 11.43 3.99 -17.45
CA ALA A 56 11.90 3.16 -18.56
C ALA A 56 12.23 1.71 -18.13
N ARG A 57 12.38 1.46 -16.83
CA ARG A 57 12.64 0.12 -16.29
C ARG A 57 11.40 -0.76 -16.33
N ASP A 58 10.21 -0.17 -16.38
CA ASP A 58 8.92 -0.84 -16.57
C ASP A 58 8.46 -0.85 -18.05
N ASN A 59 9.39 -0.65 -18.99
CA ASN A 59 9.14 -0.60 -20.43
C ASN A 59 8.22 -1.76 -20.88
N GLY A 60 6.98 -1.41 -21.23
CA GLY A 60 5.93 -2.34 -21.69
C GLY A 60 4.84 -2.67 -20.67
N ARG A 61 5.02 -2.41 -19.38
CA ARG A 61 3.98 -2.60 -18.35
C ARG A 61 3.28 -1.32 -17.93
N ALA A 62 3.97 -0.19 -18.01
CA ALA A 62 3.39 1.10 -17.68
C ALA A 62 2.79 1.79 -18.93
N ILE A 63 1.54 2.21 -18.83
CA ILE A 63 0.76 2.77 -19.94
C ILE A 63 1.42 4.04 -20.46
N ARG A 64 1.87 4.94 -19.57
CA ARG A 64 2.54 6.18 -19.95
C ARG A 64 3.87 5.92 -20.67
N ALA A 65 4.65 4.95 -20.20
CA ALA A 65 5.90 4.55 -20.86
C ALA A 65 5.62 3.98 -22.25
N ALA A 66 4.67 3.04 -22.37
CA ALA A 66 4.29 2.45 -23.65
C ALA A 66 3.81 3.50 -24.67
N VAL A 67 2.93 4.41 -24.27
CA VAL A 67 2.42 5.48 -25.15
C VAL A 67 3.54 6.45 -25.54
N SER A 68 4.44 6.80 -24.62
CA SER A 68 5.59 7.68 -24.94
C SER A 68 6.54 7.05 -25.95
N THR A 69 6.73 5.73 -25.90
CA THR A 69 7.61 5.02 -26.85
C THR A 69 7.05 4.92 -28.27
N MET A 70 5.72 4.96 -28.44
CA MET A 70 5.11 4.95 -29.78
C MET A 70 5.49 6.18 -30.61
N THR A 71 5.71 7.32 -29.95
CA THR A 71 6.16 8.57 -30.58
C THR A 71 7.53 8.43 -31.26
N CYS A 72 8.40 7.53 -30.80
CA CYS A 72 9.75 7.34 -31.36
C CYS A 72 9.82 6.27 -32.48
N HIS A 73 8.85 5.35 -32.53
CA HIS A 73 8.96 4.14 -33.38
C HIS A 73 7.92 4.05 -34.50
N THR A 74 6.89 4.91 -34.50
CA THR A 74 5.79 4.84 -35.48
C THR A 74 5.73 6.14 -36.28
N ARG A 75 5.75 6.04 -37.62
CA ARG A 75 5.44 7.18 -38.48
C ARG A 75 3.93 7.42 -38.43
N MET A 76 3.52 8.50 -37.76
CA MET A 76 2.13 8.96 -37.70
C MET A 76 1.89 10.07 -38.73
N SER A 77 0.65 10.19 -39.23
CA SER A 77 0.24 11.37 -39.98
C SER A 77 0.14 12.59 -39.07
N GLU A 78 0.22 13.80 -39.64
CA GLU A 78 0.19 15.05 -38.86
C GLU A 78 -1.09 15.18 -38.01
N SER A 79 -2.23 14.73 -38.53
CA SER A 79 -3.50 14.67 -37.79
C SER A 79 -3.47 13.68 -36.61
N GLU A 80 -2.78 12.54 -36.78
CA GLU A 80 -2.63 11.54 -35.73
C GLU A 80 -1.63 11.98 -34.67
N GLU A 81 -0.57 12.69 -35.06
CA GLU A 81 0.42 13.24 -34.12
C GLU A 81 -0.23 14.24 -33.16
N VAL A 82 -1.08 15.15 -33.67
CA VAL A 82 -1.83 16.09 -32.84
C VAL A 82 -2.78 15.36 -31.88
N ALA A 83 -3.46 14.31 -32.34
CA ALA A 83 -4.35 13.50 -31.49
C ALA A 83 -3.55 12.74 -30.40
N HIS A 84 -2.39 12.18 -30.76
CA HIS A 84 -1.49 11.50 -29.85
C HIS A 84 -0.93 12.43 -28.78
N LEU A 85 -0.51 13.65 -29.15
CA LEU A 85 -0.05 14.67 -28.19
C LEU A 85 -1.15 15.09 -27.21
N ARG A 86 -2.39 15.28 -27.68
CA ARG A 86 -3.54 15.56 -26.80
C ARG A 86 -3.79 14.41 -25.82
N PHE A 87 -3.68 13.17 -26.28
CA PHE A 87 -3.83 12.00 -25.43
C PHE A 87 -2.71 11.88 -24.39
N LEU A 88 -1.46 12.15 -24.77
CA LEU A 88 -0.33 12.22 -23.83
C LEU A 88 -0.54 13.30 -22.77
N GLN A 89 -1.02 14.48 -23.17
CA GLN A 89 -1.32 15.58 -22.24
C GLN A 89 -2.45 15.20 -21.27
N TYR A 90 -3.50 14.54 -21.76
CA TYR A 90 -4.56 13.99 -20.92
C TYR A 90 -4.03 12.96 -19.92
N LEU A 91 -3.20 12.01 -20.37
CA LEU A 91 -2.61 10.99 -19.51
C LEU A 91 -1.71 11.60 -18.44
N ASN A 92 -0.96 12.67 -18.74
CA ASN A 92 -0.10 13.35 -17.78
C ASN A 92 -0.88 14.17 -16.75
N ASN A 93 -1.95 14.85 -17.18
CA ASN A 93 -2.76 15.70 -16.31
C ASN A 93 -3.78 14.92 -15.46
N THR A 94 -4.11 13.70 -15.87
CA THR A 94 -5.06 12.85 -15.13
C THR A 94 -4.30 11.96 -14.16
N THR A 95 -4.65 12.01 -12.87
CA THR A 95 -4.22 11.02 -11.89
C THR A 95 -4.99 9.72 -12.13
N ILE A 96 -4.34 8.74 -12.74
CA ILE A 96 -4.94 7.43 -13.04
C ILE A 96 -4.34 6.42 -12.05
N GLY A 97 -5.19 5.76 -11.28
CA GLY A 97 -4.74 4.78 -10.30
C GLY A 97 -5.88 4.25 -9.44
N VAL A 98 -5.56 3.28 -8.58
CA VAL A 98 -6.50 2.82 -7.55
C VAL A 98 -6.41 3.77 -6.36
N GLU A 99 -7.54 4.37 -6.02
CA GLU A 99 -7.67 5.26 -4.89
C GLU A 99 -8.47 4.57 -3.78
N LEU A 100 -7.92 4.60 -2.56
CA LEU A 100 -8.59 4.14 -1.36
C LEU A 100 -8.73 5.32 -0.40
N PHE A 101 -9.97 5.71 -0.10
CA PHE A 101 -10.28 6.79 0.86
C PHE A 101 -9.59 8.13 0.57
N GLY A 102 -9.53 8.57 -0.70
CA GLY A 102 -8.87 9.84 -1.05
C GLY A 102 -7.36 9.73 -1.26
N VAL A 103 -6.79 8.53 -1.13
CA VAL A 103 -5.34 8.29 -1.20
C VAL A 103 -5.01 7.31 -2.31
N VAL A 104 -4.10 7.72 -3.20
CA VAL A 104 -3.60 6.88 -4.29
C VAL A 104 -2.73 5.76 -3.72
N VAL A 105 -3.09 4.52 -4.01
CA VAL A 105 -2.40 3.34 -3.50
C VAL A 105 -1.12 3.09 -4.30
N THR A 106 0.02 3.48 -3.74
CA THR A 106 1.33 3.27 -4.37
C THR A 106 2.14 2.19 -3.66
N PRO A 107 3.09 1.51 -4.33
CA PRO A 107 3.98 0.55 -3.66
C PRO A 107 4.76 1.18 -2.51
N ALA A 108 5.16 2.46 -2.67
CA ALA A 108 5.83 3.22 -1.63
C ALA A 108 4.92 3.40 -0.39
N LEU A 109 3.62 3.65 -0.59
CA LEU A 109 2.65 3.71 0.50
C LEU A 109 2.52 2.36 1.21
N VAL A 110 2.44 1.26 0.46
CA VAL A 110 2.36 -0.10 1.03
C VAL A 110 3.59 -0.40 1.90
N ILE A 111 4.79 -0.07 1.42
CA ILE A 111 6.04 -0.26 2.18
C ILE A 111 6.03 0.64 3.43
N ARG A 112 5.64 1.91 3.32
CA ARG A 112 5.54 2.82 4.47
C ARG A 112 4.57 2.30 5.53
N ILE A 113 3.42 1.76 5.13
CA ILE A 113 2.46 1.13 6.04
C ILE A 113 3.11 -0.06 6.74
N LEU A 114 3.79 -0.94 5.99
CA LEU A 114 4.41 -2.15 6.54
C LEU A 114 5.52 -1.81 7.54
N VAL A 115 6.38 -0.84 7.20
CA VAL A 115 7.44 -0.34 8.09
C VAL A 115 6.82 0.34 9.32
N GLY A 116 5.84 1.22 9.14
CA GLY A 116 5.18 1.92 10.23
C GLY A 116 4.47 0.96 11.19
N MET A 117 3.90 -0.13 10.67
CA MET A 117 3.33 -1.18 11.51
C MET A 117 4.41 -1.93 12.29
N GLY A 118 5.54 -2.26 11.64
CA GLY A 118 6.68 -2.92 12.29
C GLY A 118 7.30 -2.10 13.43
N THR A 119 7.29 -0.77 13.32
CA THR A 119 7.85 0.12 14.35
C THR A 119 6.82 0.53 15.40
N ASN A 120 5.60 0.90 15.00
CA ASN A 120 4.64 1.53 15.90
C ASN A 120 3.88 0.53 16.76
N ILE A 121 3.64 -0.69 16.26
CA ILE A 121 2.92 -1.72 17.02
C ILE A 121 3.67 -2.10 18.31
N PRO A 122 4.98 -2.43 18.28
CA PRO A 122 5.73 -2.73 19.50
C PRO A 122 5.77 -1.57 20.49
N ILE A 123 5.88 -0.33 20.00
CA ILE A 123 5.89 0.87 20.85
C ILE A 123 4.54 1.05 21.56
N ALA A 124 3.44 0.99 20.81
CA ALA A 124 2.09 1.11 21.37
C ALA A 124 1.82 0.03 22.42
N ILE A 125 2.26 -1.19 22.17
CA ILE A 125 2.18 -2.30 23.11
C ILE A 125 2.99 -2.02 24.38
N GLY A 126 4.24 -1.56 24.26
CA GLY A 126 5.09 -1.26 25.41
C GLY A 126 4.50 -0.16 26.31
N ILE A 127 3.85 0.83 25.70
CA ILE A 127 3.10 1.88 26.42
C ILE A 127 1.90 1.26 27.14
N LEU A 128 1.10 0.44 26.44
CA LEU A 128 -0.09 -0.19 27.03
C LEU A 128 0.27 -1.08 28.23
N GLU A 129 1.34 -1.87 28.11
CA GLU A 129 1.83 -2.72 29.20
C GLU A 129 2.32 -1.92 30.40
N SER A 130 3.00 -0.80 30.16
CA SER A 130 3.45 0.09 31.24
C SER A 130 2.27 0.69 31.99
N LEU A 131 1.28 1.21 31.28
CA LEU A 131 0.05 1.76 31.87
C LEU A 131 -0.74 0.71 32.67
N MET A 132 -0.81 -0.52 32.16
CA MET A 132 -1.49 -1.62 32.86
C MET A 132 -0.76 -2.09 34.12
N LYS A 133 0.57 -2.01 34.15
CA LYS A 133 1.37 -2.32 35.36
C LYS A 133 1.18 -1.25 36.44
N GLU A 134 1.23 0.03 36.04
CA GLU A 134 1.03 1.16 36.95
C GLU A 134 -0.37 1.13 37.61
N ASN A 135 -1.41 0.77 36.87
CA ASN A 135 -2.78 0.73 37.41
C ASN A 135 -3.04 -0.49 38.33
N ARG A 136 -2.07 -1.40 38.51
CA ARG A 136 -2.19 -2.60 39.35
C ARG A 136 -1.33 -2.54 40.62
N SER A 137 -0.48 -1.52 40.76
CA SER A 137 0.25 -1.17 41.99
C SER A 137 -0.51 -0.13 42.81
#